data_AF-A0A9W7YED9-F1
#
_entry.id   AF-A0A9W7YED9-F1
#
_cell.length_a   1.000
_cell.length_b   1.000
_cell.length_c   1.000
_cell.angle_alpha   90.00
_cell.angle_beta   90.00
_cell.angle_gamma   90.00
#
_symmetry.space_group_name_H-M   'P 1'
#
loop_
_entity.id
_entity.type
_entity.pdbx_description
1 polymer ?
#
loop_
_entity_poly.entity_id
_entity_poly.type
_entity_poly.pdbx_seq_one_letter_code
_entity_poly.pdbx_strand_id
1 'polypeptide(L)'
;MLRSPRVYGVERAELDADPGLHGQRAALAHAAAVELERSSMVRYDRRSGRLVATELGLVAAHYYVSHGSMAVYQQELRSDASDIDLLRVFALSSEFRLIPVRADERVELARLSERVPVPIRDSGTAAAKVSVLLQAHVSRLGLSGLALAADMVYVTQSAGRIFRALFELCVRRGWAQAARRALGWCKQVERRMWLAMSPLRQLDCPPDLLRAIERKPLAWSRYLDLTEPELSELVGSPRAGRALHRLVHIVPRLDVRASVQPLTRSLLRVELRLTPDFVWTDAVHGAAELFWITVEDADGEQLLHTEQFVLKRAYSGTEHVTEFTCALTDPLPPHCFVCVTSDRWIGAETRLAVSFRHLQLPARTLPPTELLDMQPLPLSELRNPMFERIYSDSLHTFNAIQTQTFHALYRTDDSTLVAASPGSGKTLCAELALLRFFAHEAVRANEEGEEYVRHRA
;
A
#
# COMPACT_ATOMS: atom_id res chain seq x y z
N MET A 1 -27.74 -7.93 31.20
CA MET A 1 -28.99 -7.13 31.13
C MET A 1 -30.21 -7.93 31.54
N LEU A 2 -30.67 -8.94 30.77
CA LEU A 2 -31.92 -9.68 31.09
C LEU A 2 -32.00 -10.31 32.50
N ARG A 3 -30.91 -10.93 32.98
CA ARG A 3 -30.89 -11.58 34.31
C ARG A 3 -30.78 -10.59 35.49
N SER A 4 -30.22 -9.41 35.25
CA SER A 4 -29.91 -8.43 36.30
C SER A 4 -30.06 -6.99 35.77
N PRO A 5 -31.28 -6.56 35.39
CA PRO A 5 -31.50 -5.33 34.62
C PRO A 5 -31.04 -4.06 35.35
N ARG A 6 -31.30 -3.97 36.66
CA ARG A 6 -30.90 -2.83 37.52
C ARG A 6 -29.39 -2.54 37.50
N VAL A 7 -28.55 -3.57 37.41
CA VAL A 7 -27.08 -3.42 37.36
C VAL A 7 -26.64 -2.71 36.08
N TYR A 8 -27.42 -2.84 35.01
CA TYR A 8 -27.15 -2.24 33.70
C TYR A 8 -28.02 -1.00 33.44
N GLY A 9 -28.64 -0.44 34.48
CA GLY A 9 -29.49 0.76 34.36
C GLY A 9 -30.78 0.54 33.55
N VAL A 10 -31.28 -0.70 33.48
CA VAL A 10 -32.57 -1.02 32.86
C VAL A 10 -33.63 -1.16 33.95
N GLU A 11 -34.71 -0.39 33.84
CA GLU A 11 -35.80 -0.43 34.81
C GLU A 11 -36.70 -1.66 34.60
N ARG A 12 -37.41 -2.08 35.66
CA ARG A 12 -38.25 -3.29 35.55
C ARG A 12 -39.40 -3.09 34.57
N ALA A 13 -39.99 -1.90 34.54
CA ALA A 13 -41.05 -1.53 33.61
C ALA A 13 -40.59 -1.59 32.14
N GLU A 14 -39.32 -1.24 31.86
CA GLU A 14 -38.75 -1.33 30.50
C GLU A 14 -38.56 -2.79 30.07
N LEU A 15 -38.18 -3.68 31.00
CA LEU A 15 -38.06 -5.10 30.72
C LEU A 15 -39.43 -5.77 30.50
N ASP A 16 -40.46 -5.32 31.22
CA ASP A 16 -41.81 -5.85 31.06
C ASP A 16 -42.43 -5.38 29.71
N ALA A 17 -42.06 -4.19 29.23
CA ALA A 17 -42.48 -3.65 27.93
C ALA A 17 -41.65 -4.16 26.73
N ASP A 18 -40.36 -4.43 26.91
CA ASP A 18 -39.45 -4.99 25.91
C ASP A 18 -38.70 -6.22 26.49
N PRO A 19 -39.34 -7.40 26.55
CA PRO A 19 -38.75 -8.59 27.15
C PRO A 19 -37.44 -9.04 26.49
N GLY A 20 -37.25 -8.69 25.21
CA GLY A 20 -36.04 -8.99 24.43
C GLY A 20 -34.99 -7.88 24.44
N LEU A 21 -35.27 -6.74 25.08
CA LEU A 21 -34.43 -5.53 25.06
C LEU A 21 -33.99 -5.14 23.64
N HIS A 22 -34.88 -5.28 22.66
CA HIS A 22 -34.61 -4.91 21.26
C HIS A 22 -34.42 -3.40 21.11
N GLY A 23 -35.29 -2.59 21.72
CA GLY A 23 -35.20 -1.14 21.71
C GLY A 23 -33.94 -0.66 22.43
N GLN A 24 -33.63 -1.23 23.59
CA GLN A 24 -32.42 -0.88 24.34
C GLN A 24 -31.14 -1.24 23.58
N ARG A 25 -31.10 -2.41 22.93
CA ARG A 25 -29.96 -2.79 22.08
C ARG A 25 -29.81 -1.87 20.87
N ALA A 26 -30.91 -1.50 20.22
CA ALA A 26 -30.89 -0.55 19.11
C ALA A 26 -30.39 0.83 19.56
N ALA A 27 -30.81 1.33 20.73
CA ALA A 27 -30.35 2.59 21.30
C ALA A 27 -28.84 2.55 21.63
N LEU A 28 -28.35 1.47 22.24
CA LEU A 28 -26.91 1.28 22.51
C LEU A 28 -26.09 1.21 21.21
N ALA A 29 -26.57 0.44 20.22
CA ALA A 29 -25.92 0.33 18.92
C ALA A 29 -25.90 1.68 18.19
N HIS A 30 -27.00 2.45 18.25
CA HIS A 30 -27.08 3.79 17.68
C HIS A 30 -26.10 4.75 18.36
N ALA A 31 -26.05 4.78 19.70
CA ALA A 31 -25.12 5.62 20.45
C ALA A 31 -23.66 5.28 20.11
N ALA A 32 -23.30 4.00 20.04
CA ALA A 32 -21.98 3.56 19.64
C ALA A 32 -21.66 3.93 18.18
N ALA A 33 -22.62 3.77 17.25
CA ALA A 33 -22.47 4.16 15.86
C ALA A 33 -22.23 5.66 15.68
N VAL A 34 -22.92 6.50 16.46
CA VAL A 34 -22.71 7.96 16.46
C VAL A 34 -21.31 8.32 16.96
N GLU A 35 -20.80 7.64 17.99
CA GLU A 35 -19.44 7.88 18.50
C GLU A 35 -18.35 7.44 17.50
N LEU A 36 -18.57 6.30 16.83
CA LEU A 36 -17.70 5.82 15.76
C LEU A 36 -17.73 6.74 14.52
N GLU A 37 -18.89 7.30 14.19
CA GLU A 37 -19.04 8.31 13.13
C GLU A 37 -18.26 9.59 13.50
N ARG A 38 -18.39 10.08 14.74
CA ARG A 38 -17.70 11.27 15.23
C ARG A 38 -16.18 11.14 15.17
N SER A 39 -15.66 9.94 15.40
CA SER A 39 -14.24 9.60 15.31
C SER A 39 -13.79 9.18 13.89
N SER A 40 -14.65 9.33 12.87
CA SER A 40 -14.38 8.95 11.48
C SER A 40 -14.04 7.46 11.27
N MET A 41 -14.49 6.57 12.16
CA MET A 41 -14.27 5.12 12.04
C MET A 41 -15.26 4.45 11.07
N VAL A 42 -16.47 5.01 10.96
CA VAL A 42 -17.54 4.51 10.08
C VAL A 42 -18.29 5.68 9.45
N ARG A 43 -18.86 5.46 8.26
CA ARG A 43 -19.93 6.30 7.70
C ARG A 43 -21.27 5.69 8.11
N TYR A 44 -22.09 6.45 8.83
CA TYR A 44 -23.33 5.97 9.40
C TYR A 44 -24.55 6.66 8.78
N ASP A 45 -25.36 5.92 8.02
CA ASP A 45 -26.64 6.43 7.55
C ASP A 45 -27.72 6.18 8.61
N ARG A 46 -28.11 7.25 9.29
CA ARG A 46 -29.11 7.22 10.38
C ARG A 46 -30.50 6.82 9.91
N ARG A 47 -30.84 6.99 8.62
CA ARG A 47 -32.16 6.64 8.09
C ARG A 47 -32.27 5.16 7.80
N SER A 48 -31.27 4.59 7.11
CA SER A 48 -31.26 3.17 6.76
C SER A 48 -30.64 2.28 7.84
N GLY A 49 -29.90 2.86 8.80
CA GLY A 49 -29.09 2.12 9.77
C GLY A 49 -27.80 1.55 9.17
N ARG A 50 -27.46 1.85 7.91
CA ARG A 50 -26.31 1.29 7.22
C ARG A 50 -25.00 1.86 7.77
N LEU A 51 -24.06 0.96 8.07
CA LEU A 51 -22.70 1.29 8.48
C LEU A 51 -21.71 0.86 7.41
N VAL A 52 -20.81 1.77 7.03
CA VAL A 52 -19.70 1.50 6.12
C VAL A 52 -18.40 1.82 6.83
N ALA A 53 -17.52 0.84 6.99
CA ALA A 53 -16.21 1.05 7.60
C ALA A 53 -15.37 2.04 6.78
N THR A 54 -14.64 2.92 7.46
CA THR A 54 -13.61 3.75 6.82
C THR A 54 -12.26 3.05 6.89
N GLU A 55 -11.30 3.51 6.09
CA GLU A 55 -9.91 3.06 6.17
C GLU A 55 -9.33 3.23 7.59
N LEU A 56 -9.65 4.35 8.25
CA LEU A 56 -9.28 4.59 9.65
C LEU A 56 -9.87 3.52 10.58
N GLY A 57 -11.16 3.21 10.45
CA GLY A 57 -11.81 2.18 11.25
C GLY A 57 -11.24 0.77 11.02
N LEU A 58 -10.87 0.44 9.78
CA LEU A 58 -10.22 -0.83 9.46
C LEU A 58 -8.84 -0.96 10.12
N VAL A 59 -8.02 0.08 10.06
CA VAL A 59 -6.71 0.11 10.74
C VAL A 59 -6.88 0.00 12.26
N ALA A 60 -7.83 0.73 12.83
CA ALA A 60 -8.14 0.68 14.26
C ALA A 60 -8.47 -0.74 14.74
N ALA A 61 -9.36 -1.42 14.00
CA ALA A 61 -9.78 -2.79 14.29
C ALA A 61 -8.63 -3.79 14.11
N HIS A 62 -7.86 -3.67 13.03
CA HIS A 62 -6.77 -4.60 12.71
C HIS A 62 -5.64 -4.57 13.76
N TYR A 63 -5.28 -3.38 14.24
CA TYR A 63 -4.20 -3.20 15.21
C TYR A 63 -4.69 -3.06 16.66
N TYR A 64 -5.98 -3.25 16.90
CA TYR A 64 -6.58 -3.17 18.23
C TYR A 64 -6.28 -1.82 18.91
N VAL A 65 -6.49 -0.72 18.19
CA VAL A 65 -6.25 0.66 18.65
C VAL A 65 -7.59 1.35 18.91
N SER A 66 -7.67 2.11 20.00
CA SER A 66 -8.93 2.77 20.38
C SER A 66 -9.33 3.88 19.39
N HIS A 67 -10.63 4.03 19.14
CA HIS A 67 -11.18 5.12 18.31
C HIS A 67 -10.74 6.52 18.76
N GLY A 68 -10.54 6.75 20.07
CA GLY A 68 -10.01 8.00 20.60
C GLY A 68 -8.57 8.28 20.15
N SER A 69 -7.70 7.27 20.15
CA SER A 69 -6.33 7.39 19.65
C SER A 69 -6.31 7.65 18.14
N MET A 70 -7.19 6.97 17.39
CA MET A 70 -7.29 7.19 15.95
C MET A 70 -7.75 8.60 15.59
N ALA A 71 -8.64 9.20 16.38
CA ALA A 71 -9.04 10.60 16.23
C ALA A 71 -7.84 11.55 16.45
N VAL A 72 -7.00 11.27 17.46
CA VAL A 72 -5.74 12.01 17.69
C VAL A 72 -4.80 11.87 16.49
N TYR A 73 -4.62 10.66 15.96
CA TYR A 73 -3.73 10.43 14.81
C TYR A 73 -4.24 11.15 13.56
N GLN A 74 -5.56 11.24 13.39
CA GLN A 74 -6.13 11.97 12.27
C GLN A 74 -5.86 13.48 12.33
N GLN A 75 -5.81 14.06 13.54
CA GLN A 75 -5.61 15.49 13.76
C GLN A 75 -4.12 15.90 13.76
N GLU A 76 -3.27 15.09 14.39
CA GLU A 76 -1.88 15.45 14.68
C GLU A 76 -0.87 14.90 13.66
N LEU A 77 -1.16 13.79 12.97
CA LEU A 77 -0.23 13.17 12.03
C LEU A 77 -0.15 13.97 10.72
N ARG A 78 1.07 14.29 10.28
CA ARG A 78 1.38 15.04 9.05
C ARG A 78 2.27 14.23 8.11
N SER A 79 2.33 14.62 6.84
CA SER A 79 3.12 13.94 5.79
C SER A 79 4.62 14.02 6.03
N ASP A 80 5.08 15.12 6.62
CA ASP A 80 6.48 15.45 6.94
C ASP A 80 6.86 15.10 8.38
N ALA A 81 5.99 14.37 9.11
CA ALA A 81 6.17 14.08 10.54
C ALA A 81 7.59 13.61 10.88
N SER A 82 8.25 14.34 11.77
CA SER A 82 9.58 14.00 12.29
C SER A 82 9.48 12.92 13.37
N ASP A 83 10.62 12.38 13.82
CA ASP A 83 10.65 11.46 14.96
C ASP A 83 10.08 12.09 16.25
N ILE A 84 10.26 13.41 16.42
CA ILE A 84 9.70 14.17 17.54
C ILE A 84 8.17 14.17 17.45
N ASP A 85 7.63 14.41 16.26
CA ASP A 85 6.18 14.47 16.06
C ASP A 85 5.55 13.08 16.18
N LEU A 86 6.18 12.04 15.63
CA LEU A 86 5.71 10.65 15.78
C LEU A 86 5.69 10.19 17.24
N LEU A 87 6.74 10.50 18.00
CA LEU A 87 6.77 10.21 19.44
C LEU A 87 5.67 10.96 20.20
N ARG A 88 5.44 12.23 19.87
CA ARG A 88 4.36 13.02 20.47
C ARG A 88 2.99 12.44 20.15
N VAL A 89 2.72 12.11 18.89
CA VAL A 89 1.47 11.47 18.44
C VAL A 89 1.26 10.13 19.15
N PHE A 90 2.30 9.31 19.23
CA PHE A 90 2.28 8.06 20.00
C PHE A 90 1.94 8.32 21.48
N ALA A 91 2.59 9.28 22.12
CA ALA A 91 2.40 9.57 23.53
C ALA A 91 1.02 10.16 23.88
N LEU A 92 0.33 10.78 22.92
CA LEU A 92 -1.04 11.28 23.04
C LEU A 92 -2.11 10.21 22.88
N SER A 93 -1.73 8.95 22.66
CA SER A 93 -2.69 7.84 22.51
C SER A 93 -3.55 7.66 23.76
N SER A 94 -4.85 7.40 23.57
CA SER A 94 -5.81 7.23 24.66
C SER A 94 -5.50 6.05 25.56
N GLU A 95 -4.72 5.07 25.09
CA GLU A 95 -4.22 3.96 25.90
C GLU A 95 -3.32 4.41 27.05
N PHE A 96 -2.71 5.59 26.95
CA PHE A 96 -1.84 6.16 27.98
C PHE A 96 -2.52 7.21 28.86
N ARG A 97 -3.83 7.44 28.67
CA ARG A 97 -4.59 8.47 29.39
C ARG A 97 -4.52 8.35 30.91
N LEU A 98 -4.39 7.13 31.42
CA LEU A 98 -4.39 6.83 32.86
C LEU A 98 -2.98 6.80 33.48
N ILE A 99 -1.91 7.11 32.72
CA ILE A 99 -0.54 7.15 33.26
C ILE A 99 -0.32 8.51 33.95
N PRO A 100 -0.20 8.56 35.29
CA PRO A 100 0.08 9.81 35.98
C PRO A 100 1.58 10.15 35.93
N VAL A 101 1.90 11.43 36.10
CA VAL A 101 3.26 11.88 36.44
C VAL A 101 3.33 12.06 37.95
N ARG A 102 4.05 11.17 38.63
CA ARG A 102 4.22 11.19 40.08
C ARG A 102 5.35 12.16 40.47
N ALA A 103 5.36 12.66 41.71
CA ALA A 103 6.33 13.66 42.15
C ALA A 103 7.74 13.07 42.37
N ASP A 104 7.80 11.84 42.88
CA ASP A 104 8.99 11.07 43.20
C ASP A 104 9.79 10.64 41.96
N GLU A 105 9.13 10.43 40.81
CA GLU A 105 9.79 10.06 39.55
C GLU A 105 10.28 11.26 38.71
N ARG A 106 9.95 12.51 39.09
CA ARG A 106 10.28 13.70 38.27
C ARG A 106 11.78 13.90 38.06
N VAL A 107 12.57 13.67 39.12
CA VAL A 107 14.04 13.83 39.06
C VAL A 107 14.66 12.77 38.16
N GLU A 108 14.17 11.52 38.24
CA GLU A 108 14.62 10.44 37.37
C GLU A 108 14.23 10.70 35.91
N LEU A 109 12.99 11.14 35.66
CA LEU A 109 12.50 11.51 34.33
C LEU A 109 13.31 12.66 33.71
N ALA A 110 13.67 13.67 34.48
CA ALA A 110 14.51 14.77 34.01
C ALA A 110 15.90 14.26 33.57
N ARG A 111 16.55 13.43 34.40
CA ARG A 111 17.85 12.81 34.05
C ARG A 111 17.78 11.91 32.82
N LEU A 112 16.68 11.18 32.64
CA LEU A 112 16.47 10.37 31.44
C LEU A 112 16.24 11.25 30.21
N SER A 113 15.49 12.35 30.34
CA SER A 113 15.21 13.27 29.24
C SER A 113 16.47 13.89 28.62
N GLU A 114 17.54 14.07 29.40
CA GLU A 114 18.84 14.56 28.94
C GLU A 114 19.66 13.49 28.19
N ARG A 115 19.32 12.21 28.36
CA ARG A 115 20.08 11.07 27.80
C ARG A 115 19.44 10.44 26.58
N VAL A 116 18.16 10.69 26.35
CA VAL A 116 17.43 10.15 25.19
C VAL A 116 17.78 10.94 23.93
N PRO A 117 17.91 10.27 22.76
CA PRO A 117 18.44 10.91 21.57
C PRO A 117 17.42 11.80 20.84
N VAL A 118 16.12 11.53 20.96
CA VAL A 118 15.09 12.35 20.31
C VAL A 118 14.56 13.38 21.30
N PRO A 119 14.64 14.69 20.99
CA PRO A 119 14.16 15.75 21.87
C PRO A 119 12.68 15.59 22.20
N ILE A 120 12.33 15.91 23.45
CA ILE A 120 10.95 15.81 23.95
C ILE A 120 10.38 17.21 24.13
N ARG A 121 9.18 17.42 23.59
CA ARG A 121 8.38 18.64 23.81
C ARG A 121 7.56 18.49 25.09
N ASP A 122 7.22 19.61 25.73
CA ASP A 122 6.29 19.68 26.86
C ASP A 122 6.71 18.87 28.10
N SER A 123 7.92 19.13 28.60
CA SER A 123 8.49 18.50 29.81
C SER A 123 7.54 18.57 31.01
N GLY A 124 7.40 17.45 31.73
CA GLY A 124 6.55 17.34 32.91
C GLY A 124 5.11 16.89 32.63
N THR A 125 4.72 16.72 31.36
CA THR A 125 3.42 16.14 30.97
C THR A 125 3.45 14.61 30.96
N ALA A 126 2.27 13.98 31.00
CA ALA A 126 2.15 12.52 30.84
C ALA A 126 2.68 12.05 29.47
N ALA A 127 2.47 12.84 28.42
CA ALA A 127 3.00 12.55 27.09
C ALA A 127 4.54 12.58 27.05
N ALA A 128 5.16 13.56 27.72
CA ALA A 128 6.62 13.58 27.87
C ALA A 128 7.13 12.35 28.61
N LYS A 129 6.48 11.94 29.71
CA LYS A 129 6.81 10.70 30.44
C LYS A 129 6.75 9.47 29.52
N VAL A 130 5.66 9.28 28.78
CA VAL A 130 5.52 8.15 27.83
C VAL A 130 6.63 8.16 26.78
N SER A 131 6.95 9.33 26.24
CA SER A 131 8.02 9.51 25.24
C SER A 131 9.39 9.14 25.82
N VAL A 132 9.73 9.64 27.02
CA VAL A 132 10.98 9.29 27.72
C VAL A 132 11.07 7.77 27.92
N LEU A 133 10.00 7.14 28.42
CA LEU A 133 10.01 5.71 28.74
C LEU A 133 10.20 4.83 27.51
N LEU A 134 9.56 5.18 26.39
CA LEU A 134 9.75 4.48 25.13
C LEU A 134 11.21 4.60 24.65
N GLN A 135 11.77 5.80 24.67
CA GLN A 135 13.16 6.01 24.25
C GLN A 135 14.17 5.34 25.20
N ALA A 136 13.89 5.33 26.51
CA ALA A 136 14.68 4.62 27.52
C ALA A 136 14.67 3.11 27.26
N HIS A 137 13.53 2.56 26.85
CA HIS A 137 13.42 1.15 26.45
C HIS A 137 14.28 0.83 25.22
N VAL A 138 14.19 1.63 24.16
CA VAL A 138 14.99 1.46 22.94
C VAL A 138 16.49 1.59 23.25
N SER A 139 16.84 2.49 24.16
CA SER A 139 18.22 2.73 24.60
C SER A 139 18.73 1.74 25.66
N ARG A 140 17.87 0.85 26.17
CA ARG A 140 18.17 -0.09 27.27
C ARG A 140 18.69 0.62 28.54
N LEU A 141 18.14 1.78 28.85
CA LEU A 141 18.48 2.51 30.08
C LEU A 141 17.85 1.83 31.29
N GLY A 142 18.62 1.71 32.37
CA GLY A 142 18.11 1.22 33.66
C GLY A 142 17.21 2.26 34.34
N LEU A 143 16.15 1.79 35.00
CA LEU A 143 15.23 2.59 35.81
C LEU A 143 15.38 2.18 37.28
N SER A 144 15.34 3.15 38.19
CA SER A 144 15.39 2.92 39.65
C SER A 144 14.01 2.67 40.26
N GLY A 145 12.97 3.35 39.78
CA GLY A 145 11.62 3.23 40.33
C GLY A 145 10.83 2.02 39.79
N LEU A 146 10.31 1.17 40.68
CA LEU A 146 9.45 0.04 40.31
C LEU A 146 8.18 0.48 39.56
N ALA A 147 7.55 1.58 40.00
CA ALA A 147 6.37 2.14 39.34
C ALA A 147 6.69 2.62 37.91
N LEU A 148 7.85 3.26 37.74
CA LEU A 148 8.30 3.75 36.44
C LEU A 148 8.65 2.60 35.48
N ALA A 149 9.23 1.52 36.01
CA ALA A 149 9.48 0.29 35.26
C ALA A 149 8.18 -0.39 34.80
N ALA A 150 7.15 -0.44 35.67
CA ALA A 150 5.83 -0.97 35.30
C ALA A 150 5.17 -0.12 34.19
N ASP A 151 5.24 1.20 34.30
CA ASP A 151 4.73 2.11 33.26
C ASP A 151 5.47 1.91 31.92
N MET A 152 6.81 1.73 31.95
CA MET A 152 7.59 1.43 30.74
C MET A 152 7.15 0.12 30.08
N VAL A 153 6.89 -0.93 30.86
CA VAL A 153 6.38 -2.20 30.33
C VAL A 153 5.02 -2.00 29.65
N TYR A 154 4.10 -1.28 30.28
CA TYR A 154 2.78 -1.00 29.71
C TYR A 154 2.87 -0.19 28.40
N VAL A 155 3.72 0.85 28.36
CA VAL A 155 3.97 1.66 27.16
C VAL A 155 4.54 0.80 26.03
N THR A 156 5.54 -0.04 26.32
CA THR A 156 6.25 -0.83 25.30
C THR A 156 5.41 -1.99 24.76
N GLN A 157 4.57 -2.61 25.58
CA GLN A 157 3.60 -3.63 25.13
C GLN A 157 2.57 -3.05 24.15
N SER A 158 2.18 -1.79 24.32
CA SER A 158 1.27 -1.10 23.39
C SER A 158 1.98 -0.48 22.19
N ALA A 159 3.29 -0.19 22.30
CA ALA A 159 4.05 0.49 21.27
C ALA A 159 4.07 -0.24 19.92
N GLY A 160 4.25 -1.56 19.93
CA GLY A 160 4.28 -2.35 18.70
C GLY A 160 3.02 -2.17 17.85
N ARG A 161 1.84 -2.40 18.43
CA ARG A 161 0.57 -2.27 17.69
C ARG A 161 0.25 -0.83 17.29
N ILE A 162 0.60 0.16 18.13
CA ILE A 162 0.34 1.57 17.82
C ILE A 162 1.22 2.07 16.68
N PHE A 163 2.53 1.81 16.71
CA PHE A 163 3.40 2.23 15.59
C PHE A 163 3.06 1.51 14.30
N ARG A 164 2.60 0.25 14.35
CA ARG A 164 2.09 -0.46 13.18
C ARG A 164 0.83 0.20 12.61
N ALA A 165 -0.09 0.64 13.47
CA ALA A 165 -1.25 1.43 13.03
C ALA A 165 -0.83 2.77 12.42
N LEU A 166 0.10 3.51 13.03
CA LEU A 166 0.63 4.77 12.48
C LEU A 166 1.31 4.55 11.13
N PHE A 167 2.12 3.51 11.00
CA PHE A 167 2.76 3.13 9.74
C PHE A 167 1.74 2.85 8.64
N GLU A 168 0.74 2.00 8.92
CA GLU A 168 -0.32 1.66 7.96
C GLU A 168 -1.12 2.91 7.54
N LEU A 169 -1.39 3.84 8.45
CA LEU A 169 -2.03 5.12 8.11
C LEU A 169 -1.17 5.97 7.20
N CYS A 170 0.13 6.07 7.45
CA CYS A 170 1.05 6.80 6.57
C CYS A 170 1.10 6.17 5.17
N VAL A 171 1.15 4.84 5.08
CA VAL A 171 1.13 4.11 3.80
C VAL A 171 -0.15 4.37 3.02
N ARG A 172 -1.33 4.22 3.66
CA ARG A 172 -2.63 4.47 3.01
C ARG A 172 -2.83 5.91 2.56
N ARG A 173 -2.19 6.86 3.24
CA ARG A 173 -2.20 8.29 2.87
C ARG A 173 -1.15 8.66 1.82
N GLY A 174 -0.26 7.73 1.49
CA GLY A 174 0.82 7.96 0.53
C GLY A 174 2.00 8.77 1.10
N TRP A 175 2.17 8.87 2.43
CA TRP A 175 3.21 9.69 3.03
C TRP A 175 4.53 8.92 3.21
N ALA A 176 5.44 9.01 2.23
CA ALA A 176 6.65 8.19 2.18
C ALA A 176 7.57 8.42 3.38
N GLN A 177 7.91 9.67 3.70
CA GLN A 177 8.82 9.97 4.82
C GLN A 177 8.24 9.54 6.16
N ALA A 178 6.98 9.89 6.44
CA ALA A 178 6.31 9.51 7.67
C ALA A 178 6.14 7.98 7.79
N ALA A 179 5.85 7.28 6.68
CA ALA A 179 5.79 5.82 6.65
C ALA A 179 7.15 5.19 6.97
N ARG A 180 8.23 5.66 6.33
CA ARG A 180 9.59 5.15 6.60
C ARG A 180 9.99 5.34 8.05
N ARG A 181 9.73 6.51 8.64
CA ARG A 181 10.02 6.79 10.06
C ARG A 181 9.16 5.94 10.99
N ALA A 182 7.86 5.78 10.71
CA ALA A 182 6.97 4.93 11.50
C ALA A 182 7.37 3.45 11.45
N LEU A 183 7.77 2.93 10.29
CA LEU A 183 8.34 1.58 10.16
C LEU A 183 9.67 1.47 10.93
N GLY A 184 10.50 2.51 10.87
CA GLY A 184 11.69 2.64 11.68
C GLY A 184 11.39 2.48 13.18
N TRP A 185 10.40 3.19 13.71
CA TRP A 185 9.96 3.05 15.10
C TRP A 185 9.42 1.65 15.42
N CYS A 186 8.67 1.01 14.53
CA CYS A 186 8.25 -0.39 14.71
C CYS A 186 9.46 -1.29 15.00
N LYS A 187 10.49 -1.19 14.15
CA LYS A 187 11.72 -1.99 14.28
C LYS A 187 12.53 -1.61 15.52
N GLN A 188 12.68 -0.32 15.82
CA GLN A 188 13.47 0.15 16.96
C GLN A 188 12.89 -0.33 18.30
N VAL A 189 11.57 -0.30 18.42
CA VAL A 189 10.86 -0.79 19.61
C VAL A 189 10.99 -2.30 19.73
N GLU A 190 10.75 -3.04 18.66
CA GLU A 190 10.81 -4.51 18.66
C GLU A 190 12.24 -5.03 18.93
N ARG A 191 13.26 -4.42 18.31
CA ARG A 191 14.67 -4.82 18.44
C ARG A 191 15.37 -4.19 19.64
N ARG A 192 14.74 -3.23 20.32
CA ARG A 192 15.31 -2.47 21.45
C ARG A 192 16.69 -1.90 21.12
N MET A 193 16.76 -1.20 19.99
CA MET A 193 17.97 -0.54 19.49
C MET A 193 17.60 0.58 18.52
N TRP A 194 18.50 1.54 18.34
CA TRP A 194 18.31 2.66 17.41
C TRP A 194 18.75 2.29 15.99
N LEU A 195 18.16 2.95 14.98
CA LEU A 195 18.53 2.72 13.56
C LEU A 195 20.00 3.03 13.26
N ALA A 196 20.60 3.97 14.00
CA ALA A 196 22.00 4.36 13.85
C ALA A 196 23.01 3.30 14.37
N MET A 197 22.55 2.33 15.17
CA MET A 197 23.40 1.27 15.68
C MET A 197 23.66 0.19 14.64
N SER A 198 24.73 -0.59 14.81
CA SER A 198 25.06 -1.66 13.86
C SER A 198 23.94 -2.72 13.79
N PRO A 199 23.49 -3.13 12.58
CA PRO A 199 22.54 -4.23 12.39
C PRO A 199 22.96 -5.54 13.04
N LEU A 200 24.27 -5.74 13.24
CA LEU A 200 24.85 -6.93 13.88
C LEU A 200 24.39 -7.11 15.34
N ARG A 201 23.87 -6.06 15.99
CA ARG A 201 23.22 -6.17 17.32
C ARG A 201 22.00 -7.09 17.34
N GLN A 202 21.40 -7.34 16.18
CA GLN A 202 20.25 -8.25 16.02
C GLN A 202 20.69 -9.71 15.97
N LEU A 203 21.99 -9.98 15.87
CA LEU A 203 22.59 -11.30 15.80
C LEU A 203 23.42 -11.58 17.07
N ASP A 204 23.81 -12.84 17.27
CA ASP A 204 24.73 -13.25 18.33
C ASP A 204 26.18 -12.85 17.99
N CYS A 205 26.42 -11.54 17.96
CA CYS A 205 27.71 -10.94 17.66
C CYS A 205 28.51 -10.73 18.96
N PRO A 206 29.77 -11.20 19.05
CA PRO A 206 30.60 -10.97 20.22
C PRO A 206 30.73 -9.47 20.57
N PRO A 207 30.61 -9.09 21.85
CA PRO A 207 30.55 -7.70 22.26
C PRO A 207 31.83 -6.91 21.94
N ASP A 208 32.99 -7.57 21.91
CA ASP A 208 34.26 -6.96 21.52
C ASP A 208 34.29 -6.61 20.03
N LEU A 209 33.79 -7.53 19.20
CA LEU A 209 33.69 -7.33 17.75
C LEU A 209 32.71 -6.20 17.43
N LEU A 210 31.53 -6.21 18.05
CA LEU A 210 30.53 -5.16 17.89
C LEU A 210 31.10 -3.78 18.24
N ARG A 211 31.78 -3.66 19.39
CA ARG A 211 32.42 -2.41 19.82
C ARG A 211 33.51 -1.95 18.84
N ALA A 212 34.27 -2.88 18.26
CA ALA A 212 35.28 -2.55 17.26
C ALA A 212 34.68 -2.00 15.97
N ILE A 213 33.53 -2.54 15.54
CA ILE A 213 32.82 -2.15 14.31
C ILE A 213 32.14 -0.79 14.48
N GLU A 214 31.44 -0.57 15.59
CA GLU A 214 30.73 0.70 15.82
C GLU A 214 31.65 1.90 16.04
N ARG A 215 32.91 1.67 16.42
CA ARG A 215 33.93 2.72 16.47
C ARG A 215 34.44 3.14 15.10
N LYS A 216 34.22 2.33 14.07
CA LYS A 216 34.69 2.62 12.71
C LYS A 216 33.65 3.47 11.99
N PRO A 217 34.05 4.57 11.32
CA PRO A 217 33.15 5.44 10.58
C PRO A 217 32.81 4.86 9.19
N LEU A 218 32.48 3.56 9.12
CA LEU A 218 32.13 2.88 7.88
C LEU A 218 30.62 2.67 7.83
N ALA A 219 29.98 3.08 6.73
CA ALA A 219 28.55 2.86 6.52
C ALA A 219 28.24 1.36 6.41
N TRP A 220 27.09 0.93 6.94
CA TRP A 220 26.67 -0.47 6.93
C TRP A 220 26.71 -1.11 5.53
N SER A 221 26.25 -0.38 4.52
CA SER A 221 26.23 -0.85 3.13
C SER A 221 27.60 -1.29 2.60
N ARG A 222 28.68 -0.65 3.08
CA ARG A 222 30.06 -0.98 2.65
C ARG A 222 30.56 -2.29 3.22
N TYR A 223 30.10 -2.71 4.40
CA TYR A 223 30.52 -3.99 4.98
C TYR A 223 30.09 -5.18 4.11
N LEU A 224 29.00 -5.03 3.36
CA LEU A 224 28.45 -6.05 2.48
C LEU A 224 29.28 -6.25 1.21
N ASP A 225 30.05 -5.24 0.80
CA ASP A 225 30.86 -5.29 -0.42
C ASP A 225 32.30 -5.78 -0.17
N LEU A 226 32.70 -5.93 1.10
CA LEU A 226 34.06 -6.31 1.50
C LEU A 226 34.24 -7.83 1.58
N THR A 227 35.39 -8.29 1.11
CA THR A 227 35.80 -9.69 1.18
C THR A 227 36.27 -10.10 2.58
N GLU A 228 36.32 -11.40 2.87
CA GLU A 228 36.81 -11.92 4.17
C GLU A 228 38.21 -11.38 4.55
N PRO A 229 39.22 -11.34 3.66
CA PRO A 229 40.53 -10.78 3.98
C PRO A 229 40.47 -9.29 4.35
N GLU A 230 39.71 -8.49 3.61
CA GLU A 230 39.55 -7.04 3.87
C GLU A 230 38.85 -6.79 5.21
N LEU A 231 37.81 -7.58 5.54
CA LEU A 231 37.15 -7.52 6.84
C LEU A 231 38.07 -7.97 7.99
N SER A 232 38.95 -8.92 7.73
CA SER A 232 39.96 -9.40 8.70
C SER A 232 41.02 -8.34 8.98
N GLU A 233 41.50 -7.66 7.95
CA GLU A 233 42.40 -6.52 8.07
C GLU A 233 41.71 -5.36 8.78
N LEU A 234 40.46 -5.07 8.41
CA LEU A 234 39.66 -4.02 9.04
C LEU A 234 39.57 -4.25 10.55
N VAL A 235 39.22 -5.45 11.02
CA VAL A 235 39.10 -5.74 12.45
C VAL A 235 40.46 -5.98 13.13
N GLY A 236 41.53 -6.17 12.35
CA GLY A 236 42.88 -6.47 12.86
C GLY A 236 43.02 -7.88 13.42
N SER A 237 42.11 -8.79 13.08
CA SER A 237 42.13 -10.19 13.54
C SER A 237 41.48 -11.12 12.52
N PRO A 238 42.21 -12.12 11.98
CA PRO A 238 41.67 -13.08 11.01
C PRO A 238 40.46 -13.87 11.53
N ARG A 239 40.48 -14.27 12.80
CA ARG A 239 39.36 -15.01 13.40
C ARG A 239 38.11 -14.13 13.52
N ALA A 240 38.29 -12.87 13.91
CA ALA A 240 37.19 -11.93 14.06
C ALA A 240 36.64 -11.48 12.69
N GLY A 241 37.50 -11.30 11.69
CA GLY A 241 37.10 -11.01 10.32
C GLY A 241 36.28 -12.11 9.68
N ARG A 242 36.67 -13.39 9.88
CA ARG A 242 35.84 -14.54 9.47
C ARG A 242 34.47 -14.56 10.10
N ALA A 243 34.40 -14.30 11.41
CA ALA A 243 33.12 -14.23 12.12
C ALA A 243 32.28 -13.06 11.61
N LEU A 244 32.90 -11.90 11.38
CA LEU A 244 32.24 -10.71 10.83
C LEU A 244 31.68 -10.97 9.43
N HIS A 245 32.48 -11.54 8.53
CA HIS A 245 32.06 -11.87 7.18
C HIS A 245 30.82 -12.77 7.19
N ARG A 246 30.80 -13.81 8.04
CA ARG A 246 29.63 -14.68 8.21
C ARG A 246 28.40 -13.92 8.70
N LEU A 247 28.55 -13.08 9.73
CA LEU A 247 27.44 -12.34 10.34
C LEU A 247 26.86 -11.28 9.38
N VAL A 248 27.70 -10.60 8.60
CA VAL A 248 27.26 -9.60 7.61
C VAL A 248 26.36 -10.24 6.56
N HIS A 249 26.73 -11.41 6.05
CA HIS A 249 25.94 -12.13 5.04
C HIS A 249 24.69 -12.81 5.60
N ILE A 250 24.47 -12.82 6.92
CA ILE A 250 23.21 -13.30 7.51
C ILE A 250 22.14 -12.21 7.45
N VAL A 251 22.51 -10.93 7.50
CA VAL A 251 21.52 -9.84 7.50
C VAL A 251 20.79 -9.81 6.14
N PRO A 252 19.44 -9.81 6.11
CA PRO A 252 18.72 -9.89 4.85
C PRO A 252 19.00 -8.73 3.90
N ARG A 253 19.28 -9.04 2.63
CA ARG A 253 19.49 -8.09 1.54
C ARG A 253 18.85 -8.64 0.27
N LEU A 254 18.23 -7.76 -0.52
CA LEU A 254 17.71 -8.08 -1.85
C LEU A 254 18.44 -7.18 -2.86
N ASP A 255 19.11 -7.77 -3.86
CA ASP A 255 19.51 -7.03 -5.05
C ASP A 255 18.25 -6.71 -5.86
N VAL A 256 18.08 -5.43 -6.20
CA VAL A 256 16.87 -4.92 -6.85
C VAL A 256 17.26 -4.37 -8.21
N ARG A 257 16.63 -4.91 -9.25
CA ARG A 257 16.76 -4.39 -10.62
C ARG A 257 15.39 -3.98 -11.12
N ALA A 258 15.27 -2.76 -11.59
CA ALA A 258 14.02 -2.22 -12.12
C ALA A 258 14.11 -2.01 -13.63
N SER A 259 13.10 -2.47 -14.35
CA SER A 259 12.87 -2.19 -15.76
C SER A 259 11.57 -1.41 -15.87
N VAL A 260 11.58 -0.30 -16.60
CA VAL A 260 10.42 0.60 -16.72
C VAL A 260 9.97 0.74 -18.16
N GLN A 261 8.66 0.67 -18.37
CA GLN A 261 8.04 0.70 -19.69
C GLN A 261 6.80 1.59 -19.66
N PRO A 262 6.76 2.68 -20.43
CA PRO A 262 5.61 3.58 -20.44
C PRO A 262 4.47 2.93 -21.23
N LEU A 263 3.34 2.67 -20.57
CA LEU A 263 2.13 2.15 -21.22
C LEU A 263 1.33 3.28 -21.86
N THR A 264 1.22 4.40 -21.15
CA THR A 264 0.65 5.65 -21.65
C THR A 264 1.53 6.81 -21.19
N ARG A 265 1.15 8.06 -21.52
CA ARG A 265 1.85 9.24 -21.00
C ARG A 265 1.64 9.46 -19.50
N SER A 266 0.64 8.82 -18.90
CA SER A 266 0.29 8.95 -17.47
C SER A 266 0.52 7.68 -16.67
N LEU A 267 0.92 6.58 -17.31
CA LEU A 267 1.02 5.28 -16.65
C LEU A 267 2.29 4.54 -17.08
N LEU A 268 3.10 4.22 -16.07
CA LEU A 268 4.36 3.50 -16.19
C LEU A 268 4.19 2.10 -15.64
N ARG A 269 4.61 1.10 -16.40
CA ARG A 269 4.76 -0.29 -15.95
C ARG A 269 6.18 -0.46 -15.42
N VAL A 270 6.28 -0.99 -14.21
CA VAL A 270 7.55 -1.24 -13.53
C VAL A 270 7.64 -2.74 -13.29
N GLU A 271 8.63 -3.39 -13.91
CA GLU A 271 9.02 -4.77 -13.65
C GLU A 271 10.21 -4.73 -12.69
N LEU A 272 10.02 -5.23 -11.47
CA LEU A 272 11.09 -5.38 -10.48
C LEU A 272 11.55 -6.83 -10.44
N ARG A 273 12.87 -7.01 -10.48
CA ARG A 273 13.53 -8.28 -10.23
C ARG A 273 14.27 -8.22 -8.91
N LEU A 274 13.93 -9.13 -8.02
CA LEU A 274 14.42 -9.24 -6.65
C LEU A 274 15.25 -10.51 -6.52
N THR A 275 16.55 -10.35 -6.31
CA THR A 275 17.47 -11.47 -6.08
C THR A 275 17.92 -11.46 -4.62
N PRO A 276 17.61 -12.49 -3.83
CA PRO A 276 18.12 -12.57 -2.46
C PRO A 276 19.64 -12.69 -2.43
N ASP A 277 20.30 -11.77 -1.72
CA ASP A 277 21.76 -11.68 -1.59
C ASP A 277 22.19 -11.79 -0.12
N PHE A 278 21.80 -12.91 0.51
CA PHE A 278 22.15 -13.22 1.89
C PHE A 278 22.03 -14.73 2.14
N VAL A 279 22.66 -15.20 3.22
CA VAL A 279 22.66 -16.59 3.65
C VAL A 279 21.48 -16.85 4.59
N TRP A 280 20.51 -17.62 4.10
CA TRP A 280 19.36 -18.00 4.90
C TRP A 280 19.75 -18.92 6.07
N THR A 281 19.38 -18.49 7.27
CA THR A 281 19.59 -19.23 8.52
C THR A 281 18.26 -19.39 9.28
N ASP A 282 17.77 -20.62 9.46
CA ASP A 282 16.43 -20.87 10.06
C ASP A 282 16.27 -20.35 11.47
N ALA A 283 17.32 -20.46 12.29
CA ALA A 283 17.30 -19.98 13.67
C ALA A 283 17.09 -18.46 13.76
N VAL A 284 17.42 -17.73 12.69
CA VAL A 284 17.41 -16.27 12.65
C VAL A 284 16.21 -15.74 11.84
N HIS A 285 15.94 -16.33 10.66
CA HIS A 285 14.93 -15.86 9.71
C HIS A 285 13.59 -16.57 9.83
N GLY A 286 13.56 -17.76 10.44
CA GLY A 286 12.37 -18.61 10.48
C GLY A 286 11.95 -19.10 9.09
N ALA A 287 10.63 -19.15 8.86
CA ALA A 287 10.04 -19.73 7.65
C ALA A 287 9.95 -18.77 6.46
N ALA A 288 9.80 -17.47 6.74
CA ALA A 288 9.63 -16.44 5.73
C ALA A 288 10.06 -15.07 6.28
N GLU A 289 10.59 -14.23 5.38
CA GLU A 289 10.94 -12.84 5.64
C GLU A 289 10.04 -11.93 4.81
N LEU A 290 9.49 -10.89 5.44
CA LEU A 290 8.60 -9.93 4.82
C LEU A 290 9.37 -8.65 4.48
N PHE A 291 9.16 -8.15 3.27
CA PHE A 291 9.67 -6.89 2.77
C PHE A 291 8.54 -6.02 2.26
N TRP A 292 8.72 -4.71 2.38
CA TRP A 292 7.87 -3.70 1.77
C TRP A 292 8.57 -3.19 0.52
N ILE A 293 7.88 -3.27 -0.61
CA ILE A 293 8.25 -2.63 -1.86
C ILE A 293 7.48 -1.32 -1.93
N THR A 294 8.18 -0.20 -1.93
CA THR A 294 7.57 1.12 -2.06
C THR A 294 8.20 1.86 -3.22
N VAL A 295 7.37 2.49 -4.05
CA VAL A 295 7.83 3.42 -5.07
C VAL A 295 7.52 4.83 -4.60
N GLU A 296 8.54 5.64 -4.50
CA GLU A 296 8.48 7.02 -4.07
C GLU A 296 8.70 7.96 -5.26
N ASP A 297 8.14 9.16 -5.17
CA ASP A 297 8.42 10.25 -6.11
C ASP A 297 9.89 10.70 -6.07
N ALA A 298 10.24 11.71 -6.90
CA ALA A 298 11.60 12.22 -7.00
C ALA A 298 12.09 12.88 -5.70
N ASP A 299 11.18 13.41 -4.88
CA ASP A 299 11.49 14.11 -3.64
C ASP A 299 11.49 13.15 -2.42
N GLY A 300 10.97 11.93 -2.58
CA GLY A 300 10.81 10.95 -1.51
C GLY A 300 9.70 11.34 -0.52
N GLU A 301 8.70 12.09 -0.95
CA GLU A 301 7.59 12.59 -0.13
C GLU A 301 6.33 11.76 -0.29
N GLN A 302 5.98 11.40 -1.52
CA GLN A 302 4.77 10.62 -1.84
C GLN A 302 5.08 9.19 -2.23
N LEU A 303 4.27 8.25 -1.75
CA LEU A 303 4.25 6.87 -2.21
C LEU A 303 3.34 6.76 -3.43
N LEU A 304 3.94 6.42 -4.57
CA LEU A 304 3.24 6.14 -5.83
C LEU A 304 2.69 4.72 -5.86
N HIS A 305 3.38 3.79 -5.22
CA HIS A 305 2.99 2.38 -5.14
C HIS A 305 3.52 1.75 -3.84
N THR A 306 2.79 0.78 -3.29
CA THR A 306 3.21 0.00 -2.13
C THR A 306 2.70 -1.44 -2.24
N GLU A 307 3.59 -2.40 -2.02
CA GLU A 307 3.31 -3.84 -2.06
C GLU A 307 4.09 -4.56 -0.95
N GLN A 308 3.52 -5.66 -0.45
CA GLN A 308 4.20 -6.58 0.46
C GLN A 308 4.80 -7.76 -0.30
N PHE A 309 6.10 -8.00 -0.12
CA PHE A 309 6.81 -9.14 -0.69
C PHE A 309 7.24 -10.11 0.41
N VAL A 310 6.76 -11.35 0.35
CA VAL A 310 7.09 -12.40 1.31
C VAL A 310 8.08 -13.38 0.68
N LEU A 311 9.34 -13.31 1.11
CA LEU A 311 10.38 -14.26 0.73
C LEU A 311 10.29 -15.50 1.62
N LYS A 312 9.91 -16.64 1.05
CA LYS A 312 9.86 -17.93 1.77
C LYS A 312 11.21 -18.64 1.66
N ARG A 313 11.59 -19.39 2.69
CA ARG A 313 12.83 -20.21 2.73
C ARG A 313 13.07 -21.01 1.44
N ALA A 314 12.04 -21.68 0.94
CA ALA A 314 12.12 -22.56 -0.24
C ALA A 314 12.57 -21.83 -1.53
N TYR A 315 12.37 -20.52 -1.60
CA TYR A 315 12.68 -19.69 -2.76
C TYR A 315 13.85 -18.74 -2.51
N SER A 316 14.59 -18.91 -1.41
CA SER A 316 15.71 -18.02 -1.06
C SER A 316 16.85 -18.00 -2.09
N GLY A 317 16.96 -19.00 -2.96
CA GLY A 317 17.97 -19.05 -4.03
C GLY A 317 17.48 -18.65 -5.42
N THR A 318 16.21 -18.23 -5.56
CA THR A 318 15.61 -17.92 -6.87
C THR A 318 15.38 -16.42 -7.03
N GLU A 319 15.52 -15.93 -8.26
CA GLU A 319 15.10 -14.57 -8.64
C GLU A 319 13.56 -14.50 -8.64
N HIS A 320 13.02 -13.42 -8.08
CA HIS A 320 11.58 -13.16 -8.06
C HIS A 320 11.28 -11.95 -8.93
N VAL A 321 10.20 -12.02 -9.71
CA VAL A 321 9.75 -10.92 -10.55
C VAL A 321 8.41 -10.43 -10.05
N THR A 322 8.28 -9.13 -9.81
CA THR A 322 7.00 -8.47 -9.51
C THR A 322 6.74 -7.37 -10.53
N GLU A 323 5.50 -7.21 -10.93
CA GLU A 323 5.09 -6.23 -11.93
C GLU A 323 3.92 -5.41 -11.40
N PHE A 324 4.04 -4.09 -11.49
CA PHE A 324 2.98 -3.18 -11.10
C PHE A 324 3.01 -1.91 -11.95
N THR A 325 1.96 -1.09 -11.81
CA THR A 325 1.81 0.15 -12.56
C THR A 325 1.83 1.35 -11.62
N CYS A 326 2.57 2.39 -12.00
CA CYS A 326 2.65 3.66 -11.30
C CYS A 326 2.11 4.80 -12.18
N ALA A 327 1.48 5.79 -11.56
CA ALA A 327 1.09 7.01 -12.27
C ALA A 327 2.33 7.89 -12.52
N LEU A 328 2.38 8.50 -13.70
CA LEU A 328 3.35 9.53 -14.07
C LEU A 328 2.69 10.91 -14.00
N THR A 329 3.43 11.89 -13.50
CA THR A 329 3.04 13.30 -13.53
C THR A 329 3.49 13.96 -14.83
N ASP A 330 2.78 15.02 -15.25
CA ASP A 330 3.19 15.93 -16.32
C ASP A 330 3.45 17.31 -15.68
N PRO A 331 4.69 17.82 -15.63
CA PRO A 331 5.90 17.33 -16.30
C PRO A 331 6.48 16.04 -15.70
N LEU A 332 7.19 15.28 -16.56
CA LEU A 332 7.85 14.03 -16.19
C LEU A 332 8.99 14.29 -15.18
N PRO A 333 9.02 13.62 -14.03
CA PRO A 333 10.10 13.78 -13.06
C PRO A 333 11.40 13.14 -13.59
N PRO A 334 12.58 13.55 -13.08
CA PRO A 334 13.87 13.04 -13.56
C PRO A 334 14.13 11.57 -13.19
N HIS A 335 13.59 11.13 -12.06
CA HIS A 335 13.71 9.78 -11.53
C HIS A 335 12.61 9.51 -10.49
N CYS A 336 12.44 8.24 -10.12
CA CYS A 336 11.72 7.82 -8.92
C CYS A 336 12.63 6.93 -8.06
N PHE A 337 12.23 6.65 -6.83
CA PHE A 337 12.95 5.71 -5.98
C PHE A 337 12.13 4.44 -5.76
N VAL A 338 12.74 3.29 -6.03
CA VAL A 338 12.21 2.00 -5.62
C VAL A 338 12.95 1.60 -4.34
N CYS A 339 12.23 1.49 -3.23
CA CYS A 339 12.77 1.10 -1.94
C CYS A 339 12.21 -0.28 -1.59
N VAL A 340 13.11 -1.21 -1.25
CA VAL A 340 12.78 -2.53 -0.73
C VAL A 340 13.31 -2.61 0.69
N THR A 341 12.40 -2.58 1.65
CA THR A 341 12.74 -2.46 3.08
C THR A 341 12.21 -3.67 3.83
N SER A 342 13.05 -4.36 4.61
CA SER A 342 12.57 -5.45 5.47
C SER A 342 11.51 -4.93 6.45
N ASP A 343 10.52 -5.75 6.79
CA ASP A 343 9.52 -5.40 7.78
C ASP A 343 10.09 -5.39 9.21
N ARG A 344 11.07 -6.27 9.50
CA ARG A 344 11.55 -6.56 10.87
C ARG A 344 13.01 -6.23 11.12
N TRP A 345 13.82 -6.17 10.07
CA TRP A 345 15.26 -6.00 10.19
C TRP A 345 15.68 -4.53 10.06
N ILE A 346 16.50 -4.08 11.00
CA ILE A 346 17.21 -2.79 10.93
C ILE A 346 18.44 -2.98 10.05
N GLY A 347 18.70 -2.04 9.13
CA GLY A 347 19.81 -2.09 8.17
C GLY A 347 19.60 -3.00 6.96
N ALA A 348 18.42 -3.62 6.83
CA ALA A 348 18.00 -4.39 5.67
C ALA A 348 17.07 -3.53 4.78
N GLU A 349 17.69 -2.63 4.01
CA GLU A 349 17.01 -1.74 3.07
C GLU A 349 17.85 -1.62 1.80
N THR A 350 17.19 -1.61 0.65
CA THR A 350 17.82 -1.34 -0.65
C THR A 350 17.00 -0.28 -1.37
N ARG A 351 17.67 0.81 -1.75
CA ARG A 351 17.05 1.94 -2.44
C ARG A 351 17.69 2.13 -3.80
N LEU A 352 16.90 1.95 -4.85
CA LEU A 352 17.30 2.08 -6.24
C LEU A 352 16.68 3.33 -6.85
N ALA A 353 17.49 4.20 -7.44
CA ALA A 353 17.02 5.33 -8.23
C ALA A 353 16.77 4.90 -9.67
N VAL A 354 15.54 5.03 -10.14
CA VAL A 354 15.14 4.67 -11.50
C VAL A 354 15.01 5.94 -12.33
N SER A 355 15.91 6.14 -13.30
CA SER A 355 15.94 7.36 -14.10
C SER A 355 14.96 7.32 -15.26
N PHE A 356 14.27 8.44 -15.50
CA PHE A 356 13.37 8.62 -16.65
C PHE A 356 13.98 9.48 -17.78
N ARG A 357 15.27 9.83 -17.70
CA ARG A 357 15.93 10.73 -18.68
C ARG A 357 15.87 10.24 -20.12
N HIS A 358 15.91 8.91 -20.32
CA HIS A 358 15.87 8.29 -21.64
C HIS A 358 14.52 7.62 -21.92
N LEU A 359 13.50 7.91 -21.11
CA LEU A 359 12.18 7.32 -21.24
C LEU A 359 11.44 7.98 -22.41
N GLN A 360 11.28 7.24 -23.50
CA GLN A 360 10.47 7.68 -24.63
C GLN A 360 9.00 7.41 -24.33
N LEU A 361 8.24 8.48 -24.06
CA LEU A 361 6.80 8.37 -23.86
C LEU A 361 6.08 8.10 -25.19
N PRO A 362 5.04 7.25 -25.20
CA PRO A 362 4.19 7.07 -26.36
C PRO A 362 3.63 8.40 -26.87
N ALA A 363 3.33 8.44 -28.17
CA ALA A 363 2.61 9.56 -28.76
C ALA A 363 1.28 9.79 -28.01
N ARG A 364 0.82 11.04 -27.96
CA ARG A 364 -0.51 11.34 -27.40
C ARG A 364 -1.54 10.56 -28.21
N THR A 365 -2.38 9.80 -27.51
CA THR A 365 -3.53 9.14 -28.13
C THR A 365 -4.42 10.21 -28.72
N LEU A 366 -4.78 10.06 -29.99
CA LEU A 366 -5.78 10.92 -30.62
C LEU A 366 -7.10 10.78 -29.86
N PRO A 367 -7.89 11.86 -29.76
CA PRO A 367 -9.23 11.76 -29.19
C PRO A 367 -10.03 10.72 -29.98
N PRO A 368 -10.88 9.91 -29.32
CA PRO A 368 -11.73 8.95 -30.01
C PRO A 368 -12.65 9.69 -30.98
N THR A 369 -13.02 9.03 -32.07
CA THR A 369 -13.99 9.58 -33.02
C THR A 369 -15.31 9.87 -32.30
N GLU A 370 -15.80 11.10 -32.43
CA GLU A 370 -17.05 11.50 -31.79
C GLU A 370 -18.23 10.70 -32.34
N LEU A 371 -19.10 10.25 -31.44
CA LEU A 371 -20.38 9.66 -31.79
C LEU A 371 -21.32 10.81 -32.14
N LEU A 372 -21.65 10.93 -33.42
CA LEU A 372 -22.55 11.95 -33.93
C LEU A 372 -23.98 11.60 -33.54
N ASP A 373 -24.77 12.59 -33.11
CA ASP A 373 -26.19 12.42 -32.80
C ASP A 373 -27.02 12.31 -34.09
N MET A 374 -26.88 11.16 -34.74
CA MET A 374 -27.58 10.82 -35.97
C MET A 374 -28.96 10.23 -35.65
N GLN A 375 -29.91 10.46 -36.55
CA GLN A 375 -31.19 9.77 -36.48
C GLN A 375 -30.96 8.25 -36.62
N PRO A 376 -31.51 7.42 -35.71
CA PRO A 376 -31.36 5.98 -35.78
C PRO A 376 -31.79 5.43 -37.14
N LEU A 377 -30.91 4.67 -37.77
CA LEU A 377 -31.15 4.15 -39.11
C LEU A 377 -32.19 3.03 -39.07
N PRO A 378 -33.28 3.08 -39.87
CA PRO A 378 -34.24 1.98 -39.93
C PRO A 378 -33.66 0.78 -40.71
N LEU A 379 -34.18 -0.42 -40.46
CA LEU A 379 -33.78 -1.63 -41.21
C LEU A 379 -34.01 -1.51 -42.72
N SER A 380 -34.99 -0.70 -43.15
CA SER A 380 -35.29 -0.47 -44.57
C SER A 380 -34.13 0.13 -45.37
N GLU A 381 -33.09 0.64 -44.72
CA GLU A 381 -31.89 1.12 -45.43
C GLU A 381 -31.01 -0.01 -45.96
N LEU A 382 -31.23 -1.27 -45.55
CA LEU A 382 -30.56 -2.42 -46.16
C LEU A 382 -30.96 -2.62 -47.62
N ARG A 383 -32.15 -2.12 -48.02
CA ARG A 383 -32.68 -2.17 -49.39
C ARG A 383 -32.71 -3.59 -49.99
N ASN A 384 -32.86 -4.59 -49.14
CA ASN A 384 -32.96 -5.98 -49.53
C ASN A 384 -33.94 -6.70 -48.59
N PRO A 385 -35.12 -7.11 -49.08
CA PRO A 385 -36.14 -7.75 -48.24
C PRO A 385 -35.69 -9.04 -47.55
N MET A 386 -34.70 -9.75 -48.10
CA MET A 386 -34.15 -10.95 -47.46
C MET A 386 -33.26 -10.58 -46.27
N PHE A 387 -32.45 -9.53 -46.38
CA PHE A 387 -31.57 -9.09 -45.30
C PHE A 387 -32.35 -8.43 -44.17
N GLU A 388 -33.41 -7.68 -44.50
CA GLU A 388 -34.31 -7.08 -43.51
C GLU A 388 -34.99 -8.14 -42.64
N ARG A 389 -35.40 -9.28 -43.23
CA ARG A 389 -36.02 -10.40 -42.50
C ARG A 389 -35.10 -11.09 -41.50
N ILE A 390 -33.78 -11.03 -41.69
CA ILE A 390 -32.82 -11.62 -40.75
C ILE A 390 -32.90 -10.90 -39.39
N TYR A 391 -33.16 -9.59 -39.42
CA TYR A 391 -33.14 -8.75 -38.23
C TYR A 391 -34.52 -8.32 -37.73
N SER A 392 -35.58 -8.48 -38.54
CA SER A 392 -36.93 -7.97 -38.24
C SER A 392 -37.51 -8.41 -36.90
N ASP A 393 -37.12 -9.59 -36.42
CA ASP A 393 -37.63 -10.18 -35.18
C ASP A 393 -36.93 -9.63 -33.93
N SER A 394 -35.74 -9.05 -34.08
CA SER A 394 -34.87 -8.65 -32.97
C SER A 394 -34.56 -7.15 -32.95
N LEU A 395 -34.62 -6.48 -34.10
CA LEU A 395 -34.25 -5.08 -34.27
C LEU A 395 -35.28 -4.35 -35.14
N HIS A 396 -35.59 -3.10 -34.79
CA HIS A 396 -36.39 -2.21 -35.63
C HIS A 396 -35.56 -1.05 -36.18
N THR A 397 -34.61 -0.56 -35.39
CA THR A 397 -33.65 0.48 -35.75
C THR A 397 -32.25 0.06 -35.32
N PHE A 398 -31.25 0.50 -36.08
CA PHE A 398 -29.84 0.38 -35.71
C PHE A 398 -29.52 1.31 -34.55
N ASN A 399 -28.63 0.89 -33.66
CA ASN A 399 -28.14 1.76 -32.59
C ASN A 399 -27.25 2.90 -33.15
N ALA A 400 -26.86 3.86 -32.31
CA ALA A 400 -26.08 5.02 -32.75
C ALA A 400 -24.74 4.65 -33.41
N ILE A 401 -24.02 3.66 -32.88
CA ILE A 401 -22.72 3.23 -33.42
C ILE A 401 -22.90 2.53 -34.77
N GLN A 402 -23.88 1.64 -34.85
CA GLN A 402 -24.24 0.95 -36.08
C GLN A 402 -24.71 1.95 -37.14
N THR A 403 -25.54 2.93 -36.77
CA THR A 403 -26.01 4.02 -37.64
C THR A 403 -24.84 4.80 -38.22
N GLN A 404 -23.88 5.25 -37.39
CA GLN A 404 -22.73 6.02 -37.84
C GLN A 404 -21.76 5.19 -38.70
N THR A 405 -21.60 3.90 -38.41
CA THR A 405 -20.70 3.00 -39.16
C THR A 405 -21.36 2.35 -40.38
N PHE A 406 -22.69 2.43 -40.52
CA PHE A 406 -23.45 1.78 -41.58
C PHE A 406 -22.96 2.13 -42.98
N HIS A 407 -22.71 3.41 -43.24
CA HIS A 407 -22.24 3.85 -44.55
C HIS A 407 -20.89 3.21 -44.91
N ALA A 408 -19.93 3.25 -43.97
CA ALA A 408 -18.60 2.71 -44.19
C ALA A 408 -18.59 1.17 -44.36
N LEU A 409 -19.49 0.47 -43.67
CA LEU A 409 -19.54 -1.00 -43.68
C LEU A 409 -20.41 -1.59 -44.79
N TYR A 410 -21.53 -0.94 -45.13
CA TYR A 410 -22.53 -1.49 -46.04
C TYR A 410 -22.58 -0.79 -47.40
N ARG A 411 -22.08 0.45 -47.54
CA ARG A 411 -22.09 1.20 -48.81
C ARG A 411 -20.73 1.31 -49.50
N THR A 412 -19.63 1.19 -48.75
CA THR A 412 -18.25 1.26 -49.28
C THR A 412 -17.52 -0.06 -49.11
N ASP A 413 -16.44 -0.25 -49.87
CA ASP A 413 -15.56 -1.43 -49.78
C ASP A 413 -14.22 -1.11 -49.07
N ASP A 414 -14.20 0.01 -48.34
CA ASP A 414 -13.01 0.48 -47.61
C ASP A 414 -12.76 -0.36 -46.35
N SER A 415 -11.48 -0.62 -46.07
CA SER A 415 -11.07 -1.27 -44.82
C SER A 415 -11.42 -0.39 -43.61
N THR A 416 -12.39 -0.84 -42.80
CA THR A 416 -12.94 -0.05 -41.70
C THR A 416 -12.60 -0.67 -40.33
N LEU A 417 -12.08 0.14 -39.40
CA LEU A 417 -11.86 -0.26 -38.00
C LEU A 417 -13.00 0.23 -37.12
N VAL A 418 -13.72 -0.69 -36.46
CA VAL A 418 -14.76 -0.36 -35.48
C VAL A 418 -14.34 -0.83 -34.09
N ALA A 419 -13.90 0.11 -33.26
CA ALA A 419 -13.53 -0.14 -31.86
C ALA A 419 -14.57 0.49 -30.93
N ALA A 420 -15.39 -0.34 -30.29
CA ALA A 420 -16.43 0.07 -29.34
C ALA A 420 -16.48 -0.86 -28.12
N SER A 421 -17.10 -0.42 -27.03
CA SER A 421 -17.21 -1.21 -25.79
C SER A 421 -17.96 -2.54 -26.00
N PRO A 422 -17.73 -3.56 -25.15
CA PRO A 422 -18.55 -4.76 -25.15
C PRO A 422 -20.04 -4.42 -24.98
N GLY A 423 -20.92 -5.03 -25.76
CA GLY A 423 -22.36 -4.73 -25.77
C GLY A 423 -22.81 -3.66 -26.78
N SER A 424 -21.90 -2.93 -27.43
CA SER A 424 -22.25 -1.93 -28.47
C SER A 424 -22.78 -2.49 -29.80
N GLY A 425 -22.96 -3.81 -29.92
CA GLY A 425 -23.47 -4.42 -31.15
C GLY A 425 -22.46 -4.49 -32.31
N LYS A 426 -21.16 -4.63 -32.00
CA LYS A 426 -20.08 -4.79 -33.00
C LYS A 426 -20.25 -6.02 -33.91
N THR A 427 -20.89 -7.08 -33.40
CA THR A 427 -21.20 -8.27 -34.20
C THR A 427 -22.09 -7.92 -35.39
N LEU A 428 -23.13 -7.11 -35.16
CA LEU A 428 -24.01 -6.62 -36.23
C LEU A 428 -23.23 -5.78 -37.25
N CYS A 429 -22.27 -4.95 -36.80
CA CYS A 429 -21.39 -4.21 -37.71
C CYS A 429 -20.59 -5.15 -38.64
N ALA A 430 -20.08 -6.28 -38.12
CA ALA A 430 -19.40 -7.28 -38.94
C ALA A 430 -20.37 -7.99 -39.89
N GLU A 431 -21.59 -8.29 -39.44
CA GLU A 431 -22.61 -8.89 -40.28
C GLU A 431 -23.04 -7.97 -41.44
N LEU A 432 -23.14 -6.65 -41.22
CA LEU A 432 -23.38 -5.68 -42.30
C LEU A 432 -22.34 -5.80 -43.42
N ALA A 433 -21.06 -5.93 -43.07
CA ALA A 433 -20.00 -6.13 -44.06
C ALA A 433 -20.14 -7.48 -44.81
N LEU A 434 -20.56 -8.55 -44.12
CA LEU A 434 -20.85 -9.85 -44.76
C LEU A 434 -22.05 -9.78 -45.70
N LEU A 435 -23.12 -9.09 -45.31
CA LEU A 435 -24.30 -8.91 -46.17
C LEU A 435 -23.95 -8.15 -47.44
N ARG A 436 -23.08 -7.13 -47.34
CA ARG A 436 -22.55 -6.44 -48.52
C ARG A 436 -21.72 -7.37 -49.40
N PHE A 437 -20.85 -8.18 -48.81
CA PHE A 437 -20.06 -9.17 -49.54
C PHE A 437 -20.96 -10.14 -50.33
N PHE A 438 -21.97 -10.72 -49.69
CA PHE A 438 -22.91 -11.62 -50.36
C PHE A 438 -23.74 -10.92 -51.44
N ALA A 439 -24.10 -9.65 -51.24
CA ALA A 439 -24.79 -8.88 -52.26
C ALA A 439 -23.92 -8.68 -53.51
N HIS A 440 -22.62 -8.38 -53.34
CA HIS A 440 -21.67 -8.24 -54.45
C HIS A 440 -21.38 -9.56 -55.16
N GLU A 441 -21.22 -10.66 -54.44
CA GLU A 441 -21.04 -11.98 -55.07
C GLU A 441 -22.27 -12.42 -55.85
N ALA A 442 -23.48 -12.15 -55.35
CA ALA A 442 -24.72 -12.44 -56.06
C ALA A 442 -24.85 -11.64 -57.37
N VAL A 443 -24.36 -10.39 -57.39
CA VAL A 443 -24.31 -9.58 -58.62
C VAL A 443 -23.29 -10.14 -59.61
N ARG A 444 -22.07 -10.47 -59.17
CA ARG A 444 -21.03 -11.08 -60.02
C ARG A 444 -21.46 -12.42 -60.63
N ALA A 445 -22.09 -13.28 -59.85
CA ALA A 445 -22.59 -14.58 -60.33
C ALA A 445 -23.70 -14.43 -61.39
N ASN A 446 -24.52 -13.37 -61.30
CA ASN A 446 -25.53 -13.06 -62.32
C ASN A 446 -24.89 -12.48 -63.59
N GLU A 447 -23.87 -11.64 -63.48
CA GLU A 447 -23.14 -11.07 -64.61
C GLU A 447 -22.37 -12.15 -65.41
N GLU A 448 -21.68 -13.07 -64.72
CA GLU A 448 -21.00 -14.22 -65.36
C GLU A 448 -22.01 -15.18 -66.03
N GLY A 449 -23.19 -15.35 -65.43
CA GLY A 449 -24.29 -16.13 -66.02
C GLY A 449 -24.88 -15.51 -67.28
N GLU A 450 -25.07 -14.18 -67.32
CA GLU A 450 -25.53 -13.46 -68.51
C GLU A 450 -24.48 -13.43 -69.64
N GLU A 451 -23.19 -13.32 -69.29
CA GLU A 451 -22.09 -13.36 -70.25
C GLU A 451 -21.95 -14.77 -70.89
N TYR A 452 -22.18 -15.83 -70.11
CA TYR A 452 -22.24 -17.21 -70.62
C TYR A 452 -23.43 -17.45 -71.57
N VAL A 453 -24.58 -16.79 -71.32
CA VAL A 453 -25.75 -16.84 -72.22
C VAL A 453 -25.53 -16.02 -73.49
N ARG A 454 -24.86 -14.86 -73.41
CA ARG A 454 -24.50 -14.05 -74.59
C ARG A 454 -23.45 -14.70 -75.48
N HIS A 455 -22.52 -15.48 -74.93
CA HIS A 455 -21.53 -16.22 -75.72
C HIS A 455 -22.09 -17.48 -76.41
N ARG A 456 -23.30 -17.92 -76.02
CA ARG A 456 -24.01 -19.07 -76.61
C ARG A 456 -25.16 -18.71 -77.55
N ALA A 457 -25.56 -17.44 -77.61
CA ALA A 457 -26.50 -16.90 -78.60
C ALA A 457 -25.73 -16.33 -79.79
#